data_AF-A0A4R0RA04-F1
#
_entry.id   AF-A0A4R0RA04-F1
#
_cell.length_a   1.000
_cell.length_b   1.000
_cell.length_c   1.000
_cell.angle_alpha   90.00
_cell.angle_beta   90.00
_cell.angle_gamma   90.00
#
_symmetry.space_group_name_H-M   'P 1'
#
loop_
_entity.id
_entity.type
_entity.pdbx_description
1 polymer ?
#
loop_
_entity_poly.entity_id
_entity_poly.type
_entity_poly.pdbx_seq_one_letter_code
_entity_poly.pdbx_strand_id
1 'polypeptide(L)'
;MASRDSTLAMNNILQTINRHRLHVLFLEYSLLVAAPVDLSPVPFTSLSELHISGRLNSLSFQKAHIVPSLRKLSITTHTLPPDLEDGLHRVFPGLTDLRLKTYPYIEQVLPDGGSPLLRFVHSYCRLAKPLKDVLDGIAASWWSIPADLNITPPPPIQDTGTRDDSPSTALPSLRHLTISFAPLYFDGGRGNVLLLYREGVQHCQHIAMQRSPSSPLVPFEASDVITVRFDDRKLVIMPAPGIRSGEDAETDMAEAFTRAKEEWAKRCTV
;
A
#
# COMPACT_ATOMS: atom_id res chain seq x y z
N MET A 1 26.58 -8.25 2.87
CA MET A 1 27.33 -6.98 2.91
C MET A 1 27.02 -6.05 1.72
N ALA A 2 26.76 -6.56 0.50
CA ALA A 2 26.52 -5.75 -0.71
C ALA A 2 25.41 -4.67 -0.65
N SER A 3 24.40 -4.81 0.23
CA SER A 3 23.28 -3.86 0.30
C SER A 3 23.68 -2.48 0.86
N ARG A 4 24.59 -2.40 1.83
CA ARG A 4 24.90 -1.12 2.50
C ARG A 4 25.72 -0.21 1.59
N ASP A 5 26.66 -0.78 0.86
CA ASP A 5 27.53 -0.06 -0.06
C ASP A 5 26.74 0.48 -1.26
N SER A 6 25.77 -0.30 -1.75
CA SER A 6 24.87 0.12 -2.84
C SER A 6 23.99 1.30 -2.43
N THR A 7 23.39 1.26 -1.24
CA THR A 7 22.59 2.38 -0.72
C THR A 7 23.44 3.65 -0.53
N LEU A 8 24.68 3.50 -0.03
CA LEU A 8 25.60 4.63 0.14
C LEU A 8 26.01 5.22 -1.21
N ALA A 9 26.35 4.39 -2.19
CA ALA A 9 26.67 4.84 -3.55
C ALA A 9 25.50 5.57 -4.20
N MET A 10 24.28 5.05 -4.08
CA MET A 10 23.07 5.71 -4.56
C MET A 10 22.87 7.08 -3.90
N ASN A 11 23.00 7.17 -2.58
CA ASN A 11 22.88 8.46 -1.88
C ASN A 11 23.93 9.47 -2.33
N ASN A 12 25.17 9.04 -2.55
CA ASN A 12 26.22 9.90 -3.09
C ASN A 12 25.85 10.41 -4.50
N ILE A 13 25.30 9.56 -5.36
CA ILE A 13 24.84 9.96 -6.70
C ILE A 13 23.72 11.00 -6.57
N LEU A 14 22.70 10.75 -5.74
CA LEU A 14 21.58 11.67 -5.53
C LEU A 14 22.04 13.06 -5.07
N GLN A 15 23.10 13.13 -4.26
CA GLN A 15 23.68 14.41 -3.81
C GLN A 15 24.33 15.22 -4.94
N THR A 16 24.77 14.58 -6.03
CA THR A 16 25.38 15.27 -7.18
C THR A 16 24.35 15.84 -8.16
N ILE A 17 23.10 15.40 -8.09
CA ILE A 17 22.03 15.83 -9.00
C ILE A 17 21.52 17.23 -8.61
N ASN A 18 21.29 18.09 -9.61
CA ASN A 18 20.75 19.43 -9.37
C ASN A 18 19.33 19.36 -8.76
N ARG A 19 19.18 19.94 -7.56
CA ARG A 19 17.96 19.93 -6.75
C ARG A 19 16.73 20.57 -7.40
N HIS A 20 16.92 21.38 -8.44
CA HIS A 20 15.86 22.12 -9.13
C HIS A 20 15.46 21.50 -10.47
N ARG A 21 16.17 20.46 -10.94
CA ARG A 21 15.93 19.85 -12.26
C ARG A 21 15.35 18.45 -12.18
N LEU A 22 15.46 17.79 -11.04
CA LEU A 22 14.88 16.46 -10.86
C LEU A 22 13.38 16.56 -10.60
N HIS A 23 12.57 16.13 -11.57
CA HIS A 23 11.11 16.09 -11.47
C HIS A 23 10.57 14.71 -11.14
N VAL A 24 11.25 13.66 -11.59
CA VAL A 24 10.83 12.27 -11.41
C VAL A 24 12.01 11.48 -10.84
N LEU A 25 11.76 10.73 -9.76
CA LEU A 25 12.77 9.88 -9.13
C LEU A 25 12.22 8.47 -8.92
N PHE A 26 13.04 7.47 -9.28
CA PHE A 26 12.78 6.05 -9.03
C PHE A 26 13.88 5.51 -8.11
N LEU A 27 13.48 4.95 -6.98
CA LEU A 27 14.37 4.33 -6.00
C LEU A 27 13.94 2.89 -5.77
N GLU A 28 14.86 1.96 -5.95
CA GLU A 28 14.64 0.54 -5.72
C GLU A 28 15.62 0.02 -4.68
N TYR A 29 15.07 -0.44 -3.57
CA TYR A 29 15.78 -1.04 -2.46
C TYR A 29 15.47 -2.53 -2.43
N SER A 30 16.45 -3.31 -1.97
CA SER A 30 16.20 -4.72 -1.73
C SER A 30 15.11 -4.92 -0.69
N LEU A 31 14.04 -5.58 -1.10
CA LEU A 31 12.90 -5.95 -0.26
C LEU A 31 13.27 -6.93 0.87
N LEU A 32 14.42 -7.62 0.74
CA LEU A 32 14.92 -8.58 1.72
C LEU A 32 15.69 -7.92 2.86
N VAL A 33 16.11 -6.67 2.70
CA VAL A 33 16.95 -5.98 3.69
C VAL A 33 16.06 -5.26 4.69
N ALA A 34 16.29 -5.50 5.98
CA ALA A 34 15.50 -4.91 7.07
C ALA A 34 15.75 -3.41 7.30
N ALA A 35 16.70 -2.80 6.59
CA ALA A 35 17.04 -1.39 6.76
C ALA A 35 15.89 -0.50 6.27
N PRO A 36 15.58 0.59 7.00
CA PRO A 36 14.57 1.55 6.56
C PRO A 36 14.97 2.17 5.22
N VAL A 37 14.02 2.24 4.30
CA VAL A 37 14.14 3.05 3.09
C VAL A 37 14.21 4.52 3.48
N ASP A 38 15.11 5.28 2.86
CA ASP A 38 15.11 6.74 2.96
C ASP A 38 14.19 7.30 1.86
N LEU A 39 13.04 7.84 2.27
CA LEU A 39 12.03 8.31 1.31
C LEU A 39 12.47 9.56 0.55
N SER A 40 13.37 10.36 1.11
CA SER A 40 13.86 11.59 0.48
C SER A 40 15.23 11.94 1.03
N PRO A 41 16.30 11.23 0.60
CA PRO A 41 17.65 11.46 1.11
C PRO A 41 18.21 12.83 0.72
N VAL A 42 17.61 13.50 -0.27
CA VAL A 42 18.00 14.83 -0.74
C VAL A 42 16.75 15.68 -0.97
N PRO A 43 16.73 16.97 -0.57
CA PRO A 43 15.58 17.86 -0.75
C PRO A 43 15.49 18.37 -2.20
N PHE A 44 14.95 17.54 -3.10
CA PHE A 44 14.67 17.93 -4.48
C PHE A 44 13.44 18.84 -4.55
N THR A 45 13.67 20.14 -4.75
CA THR A 45 12.59 21.15 -4.73
C THR A 45 11.62 21.05 -5.90
N SER A 46 12.04 20.48 -7.02
CA SER A 46 11.21 20.31 -8.23
C SER A 46 10.59 18.92 -8.38
N LEU A 47 10.82 18.02 -7.41
CA LEU A 47 10.37 16.63 -7.47
C LEU A 47 8.86 16.54 -7.38
N SER A 48 8.21 16.15 -8.47
CA SER A 48 6.75 16.04 -8.58
C SER A 48 6.26 14.59 -8.56
N GLU A 49 7.11 13.63 -8.93
CA GLU A 49 6.79 12.21 -8.98
C GLU A 49 7.91 11.36 -8.36
N LEU A 50 7.53 10.47 -7.43
CA LEU A 50 8.45 9.60 -6.70
C LEU A 50 7.95 8.17 -6.72
N HIS A 51 8.81 7.25 -7.10
CA HIS A 51 8.57 5.82 -7.08
C HIS A 51 9.57 5.16 -6.16
N ILE A 52 9.09 4.39 -5.20
CA ILE A 52 9.91 3.72 -4.20
C ILE A 52 9.50 2.27 -4.12
N SER A 53 10.46 1.38 -4.26
CA SER A 53 10.31 -0.05 -3.95
C SER A 53 11.22 -0.40 -2.78
N GLY A 54 10.68 -0.96 -1.71
CA GLY A 54 11.46 -1.29 -0.52
C GLY A 54 10.60 -1.42 0.74
N ARG A 55 11.20 -1.82 1.86
CA ARG A 55 10.49 -1.94 3.14
C ARG A 55 10.30 -0.56 3.79
N LEU A 56 9.05 -0.19 4.02
CA LEU A 56 8.71 1.02 4.77
C LEU A 56 8.47 0.69 6.24
N ASN A 57 8.99 1.58 7.10
CA ASN A 57 8.71 1.60 8.52
C ASN A 57 8.67 3.07 9.01
N SER A 58 8.38 3.29 10.30
CA SER A 58 8.26 4.63 10.86
C SER A 58 9.56 5.46 10.73
N LEU A 59 10.72 4.80 10.80
CA LEU A 59 12.03 5.46 10.63
C LEU A 59 12.21 6.01 9.20
N SER A 60 11.61 5.37 8.20
CA SER A 60 11.63 5.85 6.81
C SER A 60 11.04 7.25 6.68
N PHE A 61 9.97 7.54 7.42
CA PHE A 61 9.36 8.86 7.45
C PHE A 61 10.16 9.81 8.33
N GLN A 62 10.61 9.39 9.51
CA GLN A 62 11.31 10.26 10.46
C GLN A 62 12.55 10.95 9.86
N LYS A 63 13.30 10.23 9.02
CA LYS A 63 14.51 10.75 8.36
C LYS A 63 14.25 11.52 7.08
N ALA A 64 13.05 11.40 6.51
CA ALA A 64 12.74 12.00 5.22
C ALA A 64 12.64 13.52 5.30
N HIS A 65 13.21 14.19 4.29
CA HIS A 65 13.00 15.61 4.08
C HIS A 65 11.58 15.89 3.57
N ILE A 66 11.03 17.05 3.93
CA ILE A 66 9.74 17.51 3.41
C ILE A 66 9.88 17.84 1.92
N VAL A 67 9.01 17.26 1.09
CA VAL A 67 8.96 17.47 -0.37
C VAL A 67 7.59 18.04 -0.75
N PRO A 68 7.39 19.37 -0.61
CA PRO A 68 6.07 19.99 -0.78
C PRO A 68 5.59 20.01 -2.24
N SER A 69 6.49 19.89 -3.21
CA SER A 69 6.20 19.84 -4.64
C SER A 69 5.76 18.46 -5.13
N LEU A 70 5.92 17.41 -4.31
CA LEU A 70 5.51 16.06 -4.69
C LEU A 70 4.00 16.00 -4.88
N ARG A 71 3.57 15.45 -6.01
CA ARG A 71 2.16 15.25 -6.37
C ARG A 71 1.82 13.77 -6.51
N LYS A 72 2.74 12.98 -7.03
CA LYS A 72 2.55 11.56 -7.29
C LYS A 72 3.55 10.73 -6.50
N LEU A 73 3.07 9.76 -5.74
CA LEU A 73 3.87 8.81 -4.99
C LEU A 73 3.42 7.39 -5.32
N SER A 74 4.37 6.56 -5.72
CA SER A 74 4.17 5.12 -5.91
C SER A 74 5.08 4.37 -4.96
N ILE A 75 4.49 3.56 -4.09
CA ILE A 75 5.19 2.76 -3.09
C ILE A 75 4.94 1.30 -3.42
N THR A 76 6.00 0.51 -3.53
CA THR A 76 5.97 -0.94 -3.57
C THR A 76 6.65 -1.48 -2.31
N THR A 77 5.92 -2.15 -1.43
CA THR A 77 6.45 -2.57 -0.11
C THR A 77 5.83 -3.88 0.37
N HIS A 78 6.56 -4.61 1.22
CA HIS A 78 6.01 -5.73 1.99
C HIS A 78 5.38 -5.29 3.31
N THR A 79 5.72 -4.11 3.81
CA THR A 79 5.29 -3.61 5.12
C THR A 79 4.87 -2.16 5.03
N LEU A 80 3.74 -1.82 5.65
CA LEU A 80 3.32 -0.44 5.85
C LEU A 80 3.49 -0.08 7.33
N PRO A 81 4.05 1.09 7.64
CA PRO A 81 4.14 1.54 9.01
C PRO A 81 2.77 1.91 9.58
N PRO A 82 2.57 1.78 10.90
CA PRO A 82 1.31 2.18 11.55
C PRO A 82 1.05 3.69 11.46
N ASP A 83 2.10 4.51 11.37
CA ASP A 83 2.08 5.97 11.22
C ASP A 83 2.18 6.41 9.74
N LEU A 84 1.80 5.55 8.78
CA LEU A 84 1.86 5.85 7.34
C LEU A 84 1.19 7.19 7.01
N GLU A 85 -0.02 7.41 7.52
CA GLU A 85 -0.80 8.61 7.20
C GLU A 85 -0.12 9.90 7.67
N ASP A 86 0.26 9.96 8.94
CA ASP A 86 0.96 11.09 9.54
C ASP A 86 2.31 11.34 8.83
N GLY A 87 3.02 10.26 8.53
CA GLY A 87 4.27 10.29 7.78
C GLY A 87 4.08 10.91 6.39
N LEU A 88 3.09 10.46 5.63
CA LEU A 88 2.76 10.99 4.31
C LEU A 88 2.35 12.46 4.38
N HIS A 89 1.51 12.85 5.34
CA HIS A 89 1.05 14.23 5.48
C HIS A 89 2.21 15.18 5.81
N ARG A 90 3.10 14.77 6.72
CA ARG A 90 4.28 15.56 7.12
C ARG A 90 5.29 15.69 6.00
N VAL A 91 5.63 14.58 5.33
CA VAL A 91 6.71 14.54 4.34
C VAL A 91 6.24 15.04 2.98
N PHE A 92 4.99 14.77 2.59
CA PHE A 92 4.42 15.07 1.27
C PHE A 92 3.09 15.83 1.38
N PRO A 93 3.08 17.05 1.95
CA PRO A 93 1.83 17.78 2.22
C PRO A 93 1.01 18.08 0.96
N GLY A 94 1.64 18.16 -0.21
CA GLY A 94 0.99 18.42 -1.49
C GLY A 94 0.59 17.16 -2.28
N LEU A 95 0.65 15.97 -1.69
CA LEU A 95 0.41 14.70 -2.39
C LEU A 95 -1.04 14.59 -2.90
N THR A 96 -1.23 14.39 -4.21
CA THR A 96 -2.55 14.25 -4.85
C THR A 96 -2.84 12.84 -5.31
N ASP A 97 -1.81 12.06 -5.65
CA ASP A 97 -1.91 10.72 -6.20
C ASP A 97 -1.01 9.77 -5.42
N LEU A 98 -1.59 8.76 -4.78
CA LEU A 98 -0.87 7.72 -4.07
C LEU A 98 -1.19 6.36 -4.68
N ARG A 99 -0.15 5.62 -5.06
CA ARG A 99 -0.22 4.22 -5.44
C ARG A 99 0.51 3.38 -4.41
N LEU A 100 -0.20 2.46 -3.77
CA LEU A 100 0.36 1.45 -2.88
C LEU A 100 0.31 0.11 -3.61
N LYS A 101 1.46 -0.52 -3.82
CA LYS A 101 1.60 -1.90 -4.23
C LYS A 101 2.10 -2.71 -3.05
N THR A 102 1.21 -3.48 -2.42
CA THR A 102 1.56 -4.29 -1.26
C THR A 102 1.77 -5.73 -1.67
N TYR A 103 2.79 -6.36 -1.09
CA TYR A 103 2.95 -7.80 -1.19
C TYR A 103 2.17 -8.50 -0.07
N PRO A 104 1.68 -9.72 -0.32
CA PRO A 104 0.86 -10.52 0.61
C PRO A 104 1.50 -10.94 1.94
N TYR A 105 2.67 -10.40 2.30
CA TYR A 105 3.42 -10.93 3.41
C TYR A 105 2.87 -10.39 4.72
N ILE A 106 2.09 -11.24 5.42
CA ILE A 106 1.59 -11.13 6.80
C ILE A 106 1.65 -9.67 7.24
N GLU A 107 0.62 -8.90 6.85
CA GLU A 107 0.44 -7.60 7.46
C GLU A 107 0.60 -7.81 8.96
N GLN A 108 1.51 -7.04 9.57
CA GLN A 108 1.67 -7.07 11.01
C GLN A 108 0.32 -6.64 11.56
N VAL A 109 -0.50 -7.62 11.93
CA VAL A 109 -1.72 -7.39 12.67
C VAL A 109 -1.26 -6.65 13.89
N LEU A 110 -1.62 -5.37 13.97
CA LEU A 110 -1.25 -4.54 15.09
C LEU A 110 -1.85 -5.16 16.35
N PRO A 111 -1.34 -4.83 17.55
CA PRO A 111 -1.91 -5.34 18.79
C PRO A 111 -3.42 -5.07 18.94
N ASP A 112 -3.93 -4.03 18.26
CA ASP A 112 -5.34 -3.66 18.18
C ASP A 112 -6.15 -4.43 17.11
N GLY A 113 -5.53 -5.44 16.46
CA GLY A 113 -6.14 -6.23 15.40
C GLY A 113 -6.22 -5.54 14.04
N GLY A 114 -5.80 -4.27 13.94
CA GLY A 114 -5.90 -3.49 12.71
C GLY A 114 -4.72 -3.67 11.77
N SER A 115 -4.98 -3.73 10.47
CA SER A 115 -3.94 -3.54 9.45
C SER A 115 -3.71 -2.05 9.19
N PRO A 116 -2.44 -1.59 9.08
CA PRO A 116 -2.13 -0.21 8.68
C PRO A 116 -2.78 0.20 7.36
N LEU A 117 -2.89 -0.74 6.40
CA LEU A 117 -3.56 -0.50 5.13
C LEU A 117 -5.05 -0.25 5.33
N LEU A 118 -5.72 -1.09 6.12
CA LEU A 118 -7.16 -0.95 6.37
C LEU A 118 -7.49 0.34 7.10
N ARG A 119 -6.68 0.73 8.08
CA ARG A 119 -6.79 2.02 8.77
C ARG A 119 -6.65 3.19 7.78
N PHE A 120 -5.66 3.10 6.90
CA PHE A 120 -5.43 4.12 5.89
C PHE A 120 -6.60 4.24 4.90
N VAL A 121 -7.12 3.12 4.40
CA VAL A 121 -8.28 3.10 3.49
C VAL A 121 -9.52 3.65 4.19
N HIS A 122 -9.75 3.26 5.44
CA HIS A 122 -10.87 3.72 6.25
C HIS A 122 -10.84 5.24 6.45
N SER A 123 -9.69 5.79 6.86
CA SER A 123 -9.46 7.24 6.97
C SER A 123 -9.67 7.94 5.62
N TYR A 124 -9.11 7.40 4.53
CA TYR A 124 -9.25 7.96 3.19
C TYR A 124 -10.71 8.05 2.72
N CYS A 125 -11.50 7.02 3.01
CA CYS A 125 -12.93 6.92 2.71
C CYS A 125 -13.81 7.78 3.62
N ARG A 126 -13.26 8.34 4.72
CA ARG A 126 -13.98 9.18 5.69
C ARG A 126 -15.25 8.50 6.23
N LEU A 127 -15.14 7.21 6.58
CA LEU A 127 -16.26 6.48 7.14
C LEU A 127 -16.56 6.99 8.56
N ALA A 128 -17.84 7.24 8.86
CA ALA A 128 -18.26 7.72 10.17
C ALA A 128 -18.21 6.64 11.26
N LYS A 129 -18.29 5.37 10.88
CA LYS A 129 -18.22 4.23 11.79
C LYS A 129 -16.76 3.93 12.17
N PRO A 130 -16.46 3.56 13.42
CA PRO A 130 -15.16 3.01 13.80
C PRO A 130 -14.73 1.86 12.88
N LEU A 131 -13.43 1.74 12.61
CA LEU A 131 -12.92 0.66 11.77
C LEU A 131 -13.30 -0.72 12.33
N LYS A 132 -13.24 -0.90 13.66
CA LYS A 132 -13.62 -2.13 14.34
C LYS A 132 -15.04 -2.57 13.97
N ASP A 133 -16.02 -1.68 14.07
CA ASP A 133 -17.42 -1.97 13.71
C ASP A 133 -17.57 -2.35 12.23
N VAL A 134 -16.79 -1.72 11.35
CA VAL A 134 -16.77 -2.05 9.93
C VAL A 134 -16.23 -3.47 9.73
N LEU A 135 -15.13 -3.83 10.41
CA LEU A 135 -14.52 -5.16 10.32
C LEU A 135 -15.39 -6.25 10.98
N ASP A 136 -16.01 -5.97 12.12
CA ASP A 136 -16.92 -6.90 12.82
C ASP A 136 -18.15 -7.20 11.95
N GLY A 137 -18.67 -6.20 11.24
CA GLY A 137 -19.73 -6.39 10.26
C GLY A 137 -19.32 -7.30 9.09
N ILE A 138 -18.06 -7.22 8.65
CA ILE A 138 -17.52 -8.10 7.62
C ILE A 138 -17.39 -9.52 8.15
N ALA A 139 -16.77 -9.69 9.32
CA ALA A 139 -16.62 -11.00 9.95
C ALA A 139 -17.99 -11.68 10.14
N ALA A 140 -18.98 -10.97 10.67
CA ALA A 140 -20.35 -11.45 10.84
C ALA A 140 -20.99 -11.91 9.51
N SER A 141 -20.73 -11.21 8.41
CA SER A 141 -21.21 -11.59 7.08
C SER A 141 -20.53 -12.84 6.50
N TRP A 142 -19.26 -13.08 6.87
CA TRP A 142 -18.47 -14.21 6.37
C TRP A 142 -18.77 -15.52 7.11
N TRP A 143 -19.26 -15.46 8.35
CA TRP A 143 -19.72 -16.66 9.06
C TRP A 143 -21.03 -17.25 8.50
N SER A 144 -21.55 -16.69 7.39
CA SER A 144 -22.61 -17.31 6.59
C SER A 144 -22.09 -18.26 5.50
N ILE A 145 -20.76 -18.44 5.38
CA ILE A 145 -20.13 -19.42 4.46
C ILE A 145 -20.36 -20.84 5.03
N PRO A 146 -20.72 -21.84 4.19
CA PRO A 146 -21.04 -23.20 4.65
C PRO A 146 -19.93 -23.83 5.51
N ALA A 147 -20.33 -24.58 6.53
CA ALA A 147 -19.48 -25.22 7.55
C ALA A 147 -18.47 -26.25 7.02
N ASP A 148 -18.47 -26.50 5.70
CA ASP A 148 -17.73 -27.56 5.03
C ASP A 148 -16.22 -27.24 4.92
N LEU A 149 -15.85 -25.96 5.09
CA LEU A 149 -14.48 -25.51 5.20
C LEU A 149 -14.11 -25.44 6.68
N ASN A 150 -13.47 -26.49 7.19
CA ASN A 150 -12.92 -26.61 8.55
C ASN A 150 -11.84 -25.53 8.83
N ILE A 151 -12.26 -24.27 8.92
CA ILE A 151 -11.41 -23.11 9.20
C ILE A 151 -11.62 -22.76 10.66
N THR A 152 -10.60 -23.00 11.47
CA THR A 152 -10.58 -22.54 12.86
C THR A 152 -10.64 -21.01 12.86
N PRO A 153 -11.62 -20.38 13.53
CA PRO A 153 -11.72 -18.93 13.57
C PRO A 153 -10.46 -18.32 14.17
N PRO A 154 -9.98 -17.17 13.66
CA PRO A 154 -8.93 -16.42 14.33
C PRO A 154 -9.41 -16.04 15.74
N PRO A 155 -8.50 -16.00 16.73
CA PRO A 155 -8.87 -15.61 18.08
C PRO A 155 -9.51 -14.21 18.06
N PRO A 156 -10.55 -13.96 18.87
CA PRO A 156 -11.21 -12.67 18.94
C PRO A 156 -10.17 -11.59 19.27
N ILE A 157 -10.22 -10.48 18.53
CA ILE A 157 -9.35 -9.32 18.73
C ILE A 157 -9.57 -8.83 20.16
N GLN A 158 -8.55 -8.98 21.01
CA GLN A 158 -8.62 -8.51 22.40
C GLN A 158 -8.48 -6.99 22.42
N ASP A 159 -9.43 -6.33 23.06
CA ASP A 159 -9.56 -4.88 23.11
C ASP A 159 -8.48 -4.27 24.02
N THR A 160 -7.27 -4.03 23.48
CA THR A 160 -6.18 -3.41 24.25
C THR A 160 -6.21 -1.89 24.09
N GLY A 161 -7.15 -1.25 24.78
CA GLY A 161 -7.08 0.17 25.12
C GLY A 161 -7.79 1.11 24.16
N THR A 162 -8.70 1.90 24.74
CA THR A 162 -9.34 3.09 24.18
C THR A 162 -8.29 4.10 23.75
N ARG A 163 -7.81 4.00 22.51
CA ARG A 163 -7.04 5.07 21.89
C ARG A 163 -8.05 6.06 21.30
N ASP A 164 -7.85 7.31 21.65
CA ASP A 164 -8.59 8.48 21.20
C ASP A 164 -8.94 8.36 19.70
N ASP A 165 -10.22 8.07 19.40
CA ASP A 165 -10.83 8.03 18.06
C ASP A 165 -10.96 9.45 17.48
N SER A 166 -9.96 10.29 17.74
CA SER A 166 -9.84 11.58 17.08
C SER A 166 -9.82 11.30 15.57
N PRO A 167 -10.71 11.91 14.78
CA PRO A 167 -10.82 11.65 13.37
C PRO A 167 -9.45 11.96 12.76
N SER A 168 -8.75 10.90 12.33
CA SER A 168 -7.47 11.02 11.65
C SER A 168 -7.63 12.09 10.57
N THR A 169 -6.73 13.07 10.57
CA THR A 169 -6.76 14.14 9.58
C THR A 169 -6.37 13.55 8.23
N ALA A 170 -7.38 13.01 7.53
CA ALA A 170 -7.26 12.48 6.19
C ALA A 170 -6.43 13.43 5.34
N LEU A 171 -5.36 12.93 4.69
CA LEU A 171 -4.53 13.69 3.74
C LEU A 171 -5.45 14.54 2.84
N PRO A 172 -5.57 15.86 3.09
CA PRO A 172 -6.67 16.63 2.54
C PRO A 172 -6.51 16.82 1.03
N SER A 173 -5.25 16.89 0.59
CA SER A 173 -4.82 17.00 -0.80
C SER A 173 -4.98 15.71 -1.61
N LEU A 174 -5.07 14.53 -0.97
CA LEU A 174 -5.08 13.25 -1.68
C LEU A 174 -6.40 13.06 -2.43
N ARG A 175 -6.32 13.03 -3.77
CA ARG A 175 -7.45 12.88 -4.69
C ARG A 175 -7.56 11.48 -5.26
N HIS A 176 -6.44 10.82 -5.51
CA HIS A 176 -6.43 9.50 -6.10
C HIS A 176 -5.63 8.53 -5.22
N LEU A 177 -6.29 7.47 -4.76
CA LEU A 177 -5.66 6.35 -4.07
C LEU A 177 -5.81 5.10 -4.95
N THR A 178 -4.69 4.49 -5.31
CA THR A 178 -4.66 3.17 -5.96
C THR A 178 -4.01 2.18 -5.03
N ILE A 179 -4.70 1.11 -4.69
CA ILE A 179 -4.16 -0.02 -3.95
C ILE A 179 -4.10 -1.16 -4.93
N SER A 180 -2.90 -1.69 -5.10
CA SER A 180 -2.64 -2.85 -5.92
C SER A 180 -2.01 -3.92 -5.07
N PHE A 181 -2.44 -5.14 -5.27
CA PHE A 181 -1.90 -6.26 -4.54
C PHE A 181 -1.01 -7.08 -5.49
N ALA A 182 0.22 -7.35 -5.07
CA ALA A 182 1.15 -8.12 -5.90
C ALA A 182 0.75 -9.60 -5.96
N PRO A 183 1.13 -10.32 -7.03
CA PRO A 183 0.90 -11.75 -7.13
C PRO A 183 1.45 -12.52 -5.92
N LEU A 184 0.73 -13.55 -5.54
CA LEU A 184 1.14 -14.53 -4.55
C LEU A 184 1.95 -15.63 -5.26
N TYR A 185 3.26 -15.65 -5.05
CA TYR A 185 4.11 -16.75 -5.53
C TYR A 185 4.22 -17.83 -4.44
N PHE A 186 3.89 -19.08 -4.78
CA PHE A 186 3.95 -20.21 -3.86
C PHE A 186 4.70 -21.41 -4.45
N ASP A 187 5.66 -21.92 -3.69
CA ASP A 187 6.29 -23.23 -3.89
C ASP A 187 5.82 -24.20 -2.81
N GLY A 188 4.54 -24.61 -2.87
CA GLY A 188 3.97 -25.65 -2.02
C GLY A 188 3.68 -25.28 -0.55
N GLY A 189 2.50 -25.67 -0.08
CA GLY A 189 2.14 -25.78 1.34
C GLY A 189 2.15 -24.49 2.17
N ARG A 190 1.06 -23.69 2.10
CA ARG A 190 0.60 -22.76 3.16
C ARG A 190 -0.77 -22.14 2.80
N GLY A 191 -1.86 -22.82 3.14
CA GLY A 191 -3.23 -22.30 2.93
C GLY A 191 -3.52 -20.97 3.67
N ASN A 192 -2.86 -20.72 4.79
CA ASN A 192 -3.11 -19.54 5.63
C ASN A 192 -2.70 -18.21 4.98
N VAL A 193 -1.68 -18.20 4.13
CA VAL A 193 -1.22 -16.96 3.46
C VAL A 193 -2.22 -16.55 2.36
N LEU A 194 -2.82 -17.52 1.68
CA LEU A 194 -3.86 -17.28 0.69
C LEU A 194 -5.14 -16.70 1.33
N LEU A 195 -5.51 -17.20 2.52
CA LEU A 195 -6.65 -16.70 3.28
C LEU A 195 -6.44 -15.23 3.66
N LEU A 196 -5.38 -14.90 4.40
CA LEU A 196 -5.07 -13.53 4.83
C LEU A 196 -5.01 -12.54 3.66
N TYR A 197 -4.49 -12.99 2.51
CA TYR A 197 -4.44 -12.20 1.30
C TYR A 197 -5.82 -11.88 0.74
N ARG A 198 -6.70 -12.89 0.61
CA ARG A 198 -8.08 -12.68 0.17
C ARG A 198 -8.83 -11.79 1.14
N GLU A 199 -8.63 -11.98 2.44
CA GLU A 199 -9.26 -11.17 3.48
C GLU A 199 -8.85 -9.70 3.37
N GLY A 200 -7.56 -9.39 3.21
CA GLY A 200 -7.09 -8.01 3.07
C GLY A 200 -7.66 -7.29 1.85
N VAL A 201 -7.73 -7.98 0.70
CA VAL A 201 -8.39 -7.46 -0.51
C VAL A 201 -9.85 -7.18 -0.20
N GLN A 202 -10.60 -8.18 0.28
CA GLN A 202 -12.03 -8.07 0.55
C GLN A 202 -12.36 -7.00 1.60
N HIS A 203 -11.54 -6.84 2.64
CA HIS A 203 -11.68 -5.79 3.64
C HIS A 203 -11.55 -4.39 3.01
N CYS A 204 -10.52 -4.15 2.19
CA CYS A 204 -10.37 -2.87 1.47
C CYS A 204 -11.59 -2.58 0.60
N GLN A 205 -12.11 -3.60 -0.09
CA GLN A 205 -13.28 -3.49 -0.95
C GLN A 205 -14.53 -3.14 -0.16
N HIS A 206 -14.78 -3.83 0.95
CA HIS A 206 -15.96 -3.58 1.78
C HIS A 206 -15.95 -2.16 2.38
N ILE A 207 -14.80 -1.70 2.86
CA ILE A 207 -14.61 -0.32 3.32
C ILE A 207 -14.95 0.67 2.19
N ALA A 208 -14.51 0.39 0.96
CA ALA A 208 -14.80 1.23 -0.20
C ALA A 208 -16.31 1.25 -0.54
N MET A 209 -16.99 0.11 -0.48
CA MET A 209 -18.41 -0.03 -0.79
C MET A 209 -19.33 0.65 0.23
N GLN A 210 -18.95 0.68 1.53
CA GLN A 210 -19.70 1.41 2.56
C GLN A 210 -19.87 2.91 2.23
N ARG A 211 -18.93 3.50 1.46
CA ARG A 211 -18.99 4.90 1.03
C ARG A 211 -19.84 5.10 -0.22
N SER A 212 -20.06 4.07 -1.03
CA SER A 212 -20.84 4.12 -2.27
C SER A 212 -21.97 3.08 -2.26
N PRO A 213 -23.04 3.31 -1.47
CA PRO A 213 -24.15 2.36 -1.30
C PRO A 213 -24.97 2.13 -2.59
N SER A 214 -24.78 2.97 -3.62
CA SER A 214 -25.42 2.84 -4.93
C SER A 214 -24.76 1.81 -5.84
N SER A 215 -23.60 1.25 -5.48
CA SER A 215 -23.01 0.13 -6.22
C SER A 215 -23.60 -1.19 -5.70
N PRO A 216 -24.25 -2.00 -6.56
CA PRO A 216 -24.74 -3.31 -6.14
C PRO A 216 -23.58 -4.17 -5.62
N LEU A 217 -23.83 -4.93 -4.55
CA LEU A 217 -22.95 -5.99 -4.07
C LEU A 217 -22.93 -7.11 -5.13
N VAL A 218 -22.14 -6.94 -6.19
CA VAL A 218 -21.96 -7.98 -7.21
C VAL A 218 -21.07 -9.07 -6.61
N PRO A 219 -21.48 -10.36 -6.66
CA PRO A 219 -20.62 -11.46 -6.25
C PRO A 219 -19.31 -11.44 -7.07
N PHE A 220 -18.18 -11.45 -6.37
CA PHE A 220 -16.91 -10.98 -6.91
C PHE A 220 -16.13 -12.09 -7.63
N GLU A 221 -15.68 -11.82 -8.86
CA GLU A 221 -14.60 -12.59 -9.49
C GLU A 221 -13.25 -11.94 -9.14
N ALA A 222 -12.25 -12.75 -8.78
CA ALA A 222 -10.97 -12.31 -8.22
C ALA A 222 -10.11 -11.40 -9.13
N SER A 223 -10.60 -10.99 -10.29
CA SER A 223 -9.87 -10.25 -11.33
C SER A 223 -10.39 -8.84 -11.59
N ASP A 224 -11.50 -8.42 -10.97
CA ASP A 224 -12.11 -7.13 -11.30
C ASP A 224 -11.42 -5.96 -10.58
N VAL A 225 -11.06 -4.93 -11.36
CA VAL A 225 -10.58 -3.66 -10.83
C VAL A 225 -11.76 -2.91 -10.24
N ILE A 226 -11.76 -2.68 -8.94
CA ILE A 226 -12.79 -1.86 -8.30
C ILE A 226 -12.39 -0.40 -8.37
N THR A 227 -13.31 0.43 -8.85
CA THR A 227 -13.17 1.88 -8.82
C THR A 227 -14.36 2.47 -8.07
N VAL A 228 -14.08 3.09 -6.91
CA VAL A 228 -15.07 3.84 -6.15
C VAL A 228 -14.75 5.33 -6.27
N ARG A 229 -15.76 6.13 -6.64
CA ARG A 229 -15.67 7.59 -6.65
C ARG A 229 -16.59 8.15 -5.59
N PHE A 230 -16.10 9.09 -4.81
CA PHE A 230 -16.88 9.81 -3.82
C PHE A 230 -16.32 11.22 -3.68
N ASP A 231 -17.21 12.20 -3.61
CA ASP A 231 -16.83 13.62 -3.55
C ASP A 231 -15.88 14.00 -4.71
N ASP A 232 -14.66 14.44 -4.41
CA ASP A 232 -13.58 14.74 -5.35
C ASP A 232 -12.43 13.71 -5.29
N ARG A 233 -12.74 12.50 -4.81
CA ARG A 233 -11.79 11.40 -4.58
C ARG A 233 -12.09 10.18 -5.44
N LYS A 234 -11.03 9.44 -5.75
CA LYS A 234 -11.08 8.15 -6.46
C LYS A 234 -10.24 7.13 -5.72
N LEU A 235 -10.88 6.04 -5.30
CA LEU A 235 -10.23 4.84 -4.81
C LEU A 235 -10.26 3.77 -5.90
N VAL A 236 -9.09 3.24 -6.26
CA VAL A 236 -8.94 2.09 -7.15
C VAL A 236 -8.34 0.95 -6.36
N ILE A 237 -8.98 -0.21 -6.38
CA ILE A 237 -8.45 -1.45 -5.79
C ILE A 237 -8.22 -2.44 -6.93
N MET A 238 -6.96 -2.81 -7.12
CA MET A 238 -6.53 -3.79 -8.11
C MET A 238 -6.18 -5.08 -7.36
N PRO A 239 -7.03 -6.13 -7.42
CA PRO A 239 -6.69 -7.42 -6.84
C PRO A 239 -5.44 -8.00 -7.52
N ALA A 240 -4.75 -8.95 -6.87
CA ALA A 240 -3.67 -9.65 -7.54
C ALA A 240 -4.22 -10.44 -8.73
N PRO A 241 -3.41 -10.64 -9.78
CA PRO A 241 -3.76 -11.47 -10.92
C PRO A 241 -3.79 -12.98 -10.60
N GLY A 242 -4.09 -13.37 -9.35
CA GLY A 242 -4.18 -14.74 -8.89
C GLY A 242 -2.95 -15.26 -8.15
N ILE A 243 -2.95 -16.58 -7.94
CA ILE A 243 -1.85 -17.36 -7.36
C ILE A 243 -0.93 -17.80 -8.50
N ARG A 244 0.38 -17.64 -8.31
CA ARG A 244 1.41 -18.05 -9.26
C ARG A 244 2.41 -18.99 -8.60
N SER A 245 3.12 -19.79 -9.38
CA SER A 245 4.18 -20.66 -8.85
C SER A 245 5.39 -19.80 -8.45
N GLY A 246 6.24 -20.26 -7.53
CA GLY A 246 7.50 -19.56 -7.23
C GLY A 246 8.41 -19.44 -8.46
N GLU A 247 8.35 -20.41 -9.37
CA GLU A 247 9.08 -20.41 -10.65
C GLU A 247 8.68 -19.22 -11.55
N ASP A 248 7.42 -18.74 -11.45
CA ASP A 248 6.94 -17.59 -12.22
C ASP A 248 7.46 -16.25 -11.68
N ALA A 249 7.97 -16.21 -10.44
CA ALA A 249 8.31 -14.96 -9.75
C ALA A 249 9.40 -14.17 -10.47
N GLU A 250 10.48 -14.82 -10.88
CA GLU A 250 11.58 -14.17 -11.59
C GLU A 250 11.14 -13.64 -12.96
N THR A 251 10.37 -14.45 -13.69
CA THR A 251 9.81 -14.09 -15.00
C THR A 251 8.91 -12.87 -14.90
N ASP A 252 7.97 -12.87 -13.96
CA ASP A 252 7.03 -11.76 -13.76
C ASP A 252 7.72 -10.48 -13.29
N MET A 253 8.74 -10.59 -12.44
CA MET A 253 9.55 -9.44 -12.04
C MET A 253 10.30 -8.85 -13.24
N ALA A 254 10.90 -9.69 -14.09
CA ALA A 254 11.59 -9.25 -15.29
C ALA A 254 10.64 -8.59 -16.31
N GLU A 255 9.44 -9.15 -16.52
CA GLU A 255 8.41 -8.57 -17.37
C GLU A 255 7.87 -7.24 -16.83
N ALA A 256 7.65 -7.16 -15.51
CA ALA A 256 7.18 -5.93 -14.86
C ALA A 256 8.23 -4.81 -14.99
N PHE A 257 9.51 -5.14 -14.80
CA PHE A 257 10.61 -4.21 -15.03
C PHE A 257 10.68 -3.75 -16.48
N THR A 258 10.54 -4.67 -17.44
CA THR A 258 10.55 -4.35 -18.88
C THR A 258 9.40 -3.41 -19.25
N ARG A 259 8.17 -3.71 -18.80
CA ARG A 259 7.00 -2.83 -19.02
C ARG A 259 7.20 -1.44 -18.40
N ALA A 260 7.72 -1.36 -17.18
CA ALA A 260 7.98 -0.09 -16.52
C ALA A 260 9.03 0.73 -17.30
N LYS A 261 10.09 0.09 -17.78
CA LYS A 261 11.12 0.70 -18.62
C LYS A 261 10.55 1.22 -19.94
N GLU A 262 9.68 0.45 -20.59
CA GLU A 262 9.01 0.87 -21.83
C GLU A 262 8.05 2.05 -21.62
N GLU A 263 7.23 2.02 -20.56
CA GLU A 263 6.38 3.15 -20.20
C GLU A 263 7.20 4.41 -19.92
N TRP A 264 8.34 4.26 -19.23
CA TRP A 264 9.25 5.37 -18.97
C TRP A 264 9.86 5.92 -20.26
N ALA A 265 10.37 5.05 -21.14
CA ALA A 265 10.93 5.46 -22.42
C ALA A 265 9.93 6.26 -23.26
N LYS A 266 8.65 5.83 -23.29
CA LYS A 266 7.56 6.55 -23.98
C LYS A 266 7.32 7.96 -23.43
N ARG A 267 7.56 8.19 -22.13
CA ARG A 267 7.42 9.51 -21.50
C ARG A 267 8.61 10.43 -21.76
N CYS A 268 9.78 9.88 -22.06
CA CYS A 268 10.99 10.66 -22.34
C CYS A 268 11.14 11.07 -23.81
N THR A 269 10.35 10.50 -24.72
CA THR A 269 10.35 10.81 -26.15
C THR A 269 9.43 11.97 -26.54
N VAL A 270 8.96 12.76 -25.57
CA VAL A 270 8.14 13.98 -25.77
C VAL A 270 8.98 15.19 -25.42
#